data_AF-A0A4R5NFZ9-F1
#
_entry.id   AF-A0A4R5NFZ9-F1
#
_cell.length_a   1.000
_cell.length_b   1.000
_cell.length_c   1.000
_cell.angle_alpha   90.00
_cell.angle_beta   90.00
_cell.angle_gamma   90.00
#
_symmetry.space_group_name_H-M   'P 1'
#
loop_
_entity.id
_entity.type
_entity.pdbx_description
1 polymer ?
#
loop_
_entity_poly.entity_id
_entity_poly.type
_entity_poly.pdbx_seq_one_letter_code
_entity_poly.pdbx_strand_id
1 'polypeptide(L)' 'MTLLIPYTMYLKEQSKKYKNDANKVMNWTYDNATDSFTDQHHIQFSFKQVYNRT' A
#
# COMPACT_ATOMS: atom_id res chain seq x y z
N MET A 1 13.51 -5.43 33.17
CA MET A 1 12.71 -4.17 33.17
C MET A 1 11.85 -4.19 31.92
N THR A 2 10.53 -4.30 32.04
CA THR A 2 9.60 -4.24 30.90
C THR A 2 9.17 -2.79 30.67
N LEU A 3 9.31 -2.30 29.44
CA LEU A 3 8.80 -0.98 29.05
C LEU A 3 7.29 -1.08 28.83
N LEU A 4 6.50 -0.43 29.68
CA LEU A 4 5.05 -0.37 29.53
C LEU A 4 4.70 0.78 28.58
N ILE A 5 4.50 0.43 27.30
CA ILE A 5 4.02 1.38 26.30
C ILE A 5 2.50 1.56 26.51
N PRO A 6 1.97 2.79 26.57
CA PRO A 6 0.54 3.02 26.61
C PRO A 6 -0.16 2.43 25.40
N TYR A 7 -1.34 1.83 25.58
CA TYR A 7 -2.08 1.19 24.48
C TYR A 7 -2.35 2.14 23.30
N THR A 8 -2.61 3.41 23.57
CA THR A 8 -2.83 4.44 22.54
C THR A 8 -1.58 4.71 21.70
N MET A 9 -0.38 4.60 22.28
CA MET A 9 0.88 4.71 21.56
C MET A 9 1.08 3.49 20.66
N TYR A 10 0.85 2.28 21.18
CA TYR A 10 0.89 1.05 20.38
C TYR A 10 -0.01 1.14 19.14
N LEU A 11 -1.26 1.59 19.29
CA LEU A 11 -2.19 1.73 18.17
C LEU A 11 -1.71 2.75 17.12
N LYS A 12 -1.12 3.87 17.56
CA LYS A 12 -0.54 4.88 16.65
C LYS A 12 0.63 4.30 15.87
N GLU A 13 1.51 3.56 16.54
CA GLU A 13 2.66 2.91 15.91
C GLU A 13 2.22 1.86 14.88
N GLN A 14 1.23 1.03 15.21
CA GLN A 14 0.68 0.04 14.28
C GLN A 14 0.02 0.70 13.07
N SER A 15 -0.74 1.78 13.28
CA SER A 15 -1.36 2.54 12.19
C SER A 15 -0.32 3.19 11.28
N LYS A 16 0.76 3.73 11.85
CA LYS A 16 1.88 4.31 11.09
C LYS A 16 2.60 3.23 10.26
N LYS A 17 2.85 2.06 10.84
CA LYS A 17 3.43 0.91 10.12
C LYS A 17 2.55 0.51 8.94
N TYR A 18 1.24 0.40 9.14
CA TYR A 18 0.31 0.03 8.08
C TYR A 18 0.28 1.01 6.90
N LYS A 19 0.26 2.32 7.20
CA LYS A 19 0.27 3.38 6.17
C LYS A 19 1.58 3.48 5.39
N ASN A 20 2.67 2.97 5.96
CA ASN A 20 3.99 2.99 5.32
C ASN A 20 4.42 1.61 4.81
N ASP A 21 3.58 0.58 4.98
CA ASP A 21 3.87 -0.76 4.53
C ASP A 21 3.76 -0.82 3.01
N ALA A 22 4.89 -1.00 2.34
CA ALA A 22 4.97 -0.98 0.90
C ALA A 22 4.43 -2.27 0.24
N ASN A 23 4.05 -3.29 1.03
CA ASN A 23 3.29 -4.43 0.53
C ASN A 23 1.80 -4.11 0.36
N LYS A 24 1.33 -2.97 0.86
CA LYS A 24 -0.06 -2.56 0.72
C LYS A 24 -0.25 -1.81 -0.60
N VAL A 25 -1.09 -2.36 -1.47
CA VAL A 25 -1.44 -1.77 -2.78
C VAL A 25 -1.90 -0.30 -2.65
N MET A 26 -2.62 0.04 -1.59
CA MET A 26 -3.08 1.42 -1.37
C MET A 26 -1.94 2.44 -1.17
N ASN A 27 -0.75 1.96 -0.83
CA ASN A 27 0.46 2.77 -0.62
C ASN A 27 1.39 2.75 -1.86
N TRP A 28 1.00 2.05 -2.93
CA TRP A 28 1.78 2.00 -4.17
C TRP A 28 1.70 3.30 -4.95
N THR A 29 2.74 3.57 -5.72
CA THR A 29 2.78 4.78 -6.56
C THR A 29 1.93 4.55 -7.80
N TYR A 30 0.95 5.41 -8.03
CA TYR A 30 0.14 5.39 -9.23
C TYR A 30 0.77 6.27 -10.32
N ASP A 31 0.94 5.71 -11.51
CA ASP A 31 1.31 6.44 -12.71
C ASP A 31 0.09 6.64 -13.61
N ASN A 32 -0.29 7.91 -13.80
CA ASN A 32 -1.42 8.32 -14.63
C ASN A 32 -1.13 8.15 -16.13
N ALA A 33 0.13 8.20 -16.56
CA ALA A 33 0.46 8.10 -17.99
C ALA A 33 0.21 6.68 -18.54
N THR A 34 0.51 5.66 -17.75
CA THR A 34 0.36 4.25 -18.13
C THR A 34 -0.83 3.55 -17.48
N ASP A 35 -1.61 4.28 -16.65
CA ASP A 35 -2.70 3.75 -15.83
C ASP A 35 -2.27 2.50 -15.04
N SER A 36 -1.23 2.66 -14.23
CA SER A 36 -0.59 1.53 -13.55
C SER A 36 -0.12 1.87 -12.15
N PHE A 37 0.05 0.83 -11.33
CA PHE A 37 0.60 0.94 -9.99
C PHE A 37 1.99 0.31 -9.95
N THR A 38 2.91 0.91 -9.21
CA THR A 38 4.28 0.41 -9.03
C THR A 38 4.52 0.03 -7.57
N ASP A 39 4.99 -1.20 -7.35
CA ASP A 39 5.33 -1.69 -6.02
C ASP A 39 6.74 -1.23 -5.55
N GLN A 40 7.13 -1.62 -4.33
CA GLN A 40 8.44 -1.32 -3.76
C GLN A 40 9.63 -1.95 -4.51
N HIS A 41 9.37 -2.99 -5.30
CA HIS A 41 10.35 -3.69 -6.13
C HIS A 41 10.41 -3.11 -7.56
N HIS A 42 9.72 -2.00 -7.81
CA HIS A 42 9.62 -1.35 -9.11
C HIS A 42 8.94 -2.25 -10.17
N ILE A 43 8.08 -3.17 -9.72
CA ILE A 43 7.23 -3.99 -10.58
C ILE A 43 5.94 -3.22 -10.85
N GLN A 44 5.62 -3.08 -12.13
CA GLN A 44 4.45 -2.34 -12.61
C GLN A 44 3.25 -3.28 -12.84
N PHE A 45 2.12 -2.90 -12.27
CA PHE A 45 0.84 -3.61 -12.37
C PHE A 45 -0.17 -2.73 -13.11
N SER A 46 -0.58 -3.17 -14.30
CA SER A 46 -1.61 -2.52 -15.11
C SER A 46 -2.79 -3.45 -15.30
N PHE A 47 -4.02 -2.95 -15.14
CA PHE A 47 -5.23 -3.71 -15.42
C PHE A 47 -5.72 -3.40 -16.84
N LYS A 48 -5.83 -4.42 -17.69
CA LYS A 48 -6.49 -4.27 -19.00
C LYS A 48 -7.93 -4.73 -18.87
N GLN A 49 -8.86 -3.78 -18.85
CA GLN A 49 -10.27 -4.10 -18.95
C GLN A 49 -10.58 -4.52 -20.40
N VAL A 50 -10.78 -5.82 -20.62
CA VAL A 50 -11.25 -6.35 -21.90
C VAL A 50 -12.77 -6.51 -21.80
N TYR A 51 -13.52 -5.65 -22.49
CA TYR A 51 -14.96 -5.83 -22.65
C TYR A 51 -15.22 -6.60 -23.95
N ASN A 52 -15.96 -7.70 -23.85
CA ASN A 52 -16.59 -8.31 -25.02
C ASN A 52 -18.04 -7.85 -25.04
N ARG A 53 -18.41 -7.00 -26.00
CA ARG A 53 -19.81 -6.66 -26.26
C ARG A 53 -20.31 -7.67 -27.29
N THR A 54 -21.02 -8.70 -26.83
CA THR A 54 -21.78 -9.61 -27.69
C THR A 54 -23.18 -9.05 -27.92
#